data_AF-A0A916TP97-F1
#
_entry.id   AF-A0A916TP97-F1
#
_cell.length_a   1.000
_cell.length_b   1.000
_cell.length_c   1.000
_cell.angle_alpha   90.00
_cell.angle_beta   90.00
_cell.angle_gamma   90.00
#
_symmetry.space_group_name_H-M   'P 1'
#
loop_
_entity.id
_entity.type
_entity.pdbx_description
1 polymer ?
#
loop_
_entity_poly.entity_id
_entity_poly.type
_entity_poly.pdbx_seq_one_letter_code
_entity_poly.pdbx_strand_id
1 'polypeptide(L)'
;MNAKQIALPLLSVLGLANVAARAEEAPISTAYAARVDPAAFSDRASDSRKLGVTASPATVRLITPGVDKFSIYNLIGPPHFDEGITRRWNYVLLFPTEPGGTERLRCRMEIRFGRDRKDGYNVTVSEVVWQDQACADRVAAAD
;
A
#
# COMPACT_ATOMS: atom_id res chain seq x y z
N MET A 1 15.51 64.97 54.93
CA MET A 1 16.75 64.18 54.94
C MET A 1 16.52 62.92 54.13
N ASN A 2 17.33 62.73 53.09
CA ASN A 2 17.35 61.59 52.17
C ASN A 2 17.80 60.30 52.86
N ALA A 3 17.27 59.16 52.42
CA ALA A 3 18.02 57.90 52.23
C ALA A 3 17.07 56.87 51.59
N LYS A 4 17.17 56.68 50.27
CA LYS A 4 17.99 55.67 49.57
C LYS A 4 17.22 54.37 49.31
N GLN A 5 16.90 54.19 48.03
CA GLN A 5 16.30 53.01 47.42
C GLN A 5 17.25 51.81 47.49
N ILE A 6 16.70 50.63 47.72
CA ILE A 6 17.38 49.35 47.47
C ILE A 6 16.48 48.57 46.51
N ALA A 7 16.97 48.40 45.28
CA ALA A 7 16.35 47.57 44.25
C ALA A 7 16.54 46.09 44.59
N LEU A 8 15.49 45.28 44.43
CA LEU A 8 15.53 43.82 44.50
C LEU A 8 15.24 43.26 43.09
N PRO A 9 16.02 42.28 42.59
CA PRO A 9 15.93 41.82 41.20
C PRO A 9 14.71 40.93 40.96
N LEU A 10 14.08 41.11 39.80
CA LEU A 10 13.09 40.20 39.22
C LEU A 10 13.73 38.83 38.97
N LEU A 11 13.25 37.79 39.65
CA LEU A 11 13.49 36.40 39.32
C LEU A 11 12.28 35.87 38.54
N SER A 12 12.34 35.98 37.21
CA SER A 12 11.42 35.28 36.32
C SER A 12 11.75 33.79 36.31
N VAL A 13 10.90 32.98 36.94
CA VAL A 13 10.95 31.51 36.84
C VAL A 13 10.33 31.13 35.49
N LEU A 14 11.15 30.82 34.49
CA LEU A 14 10.68 30.10 33.30
C LEU A 14 10.35 28.66 33.70
N GLY A 15 9.06 28.37 33.86
CA GLY A 15 8.57 27.00 33.95
C GLY A 15 8.79 26.29 32.62
N LEU A 16 9.70 25.32 32.60
CA LEU A 16 9.82 24.35 31.51
C LEU A 16 8.60 23.43 31.55
N ALA A 17 7.58 23.75 30.75
CA ALA A 17 6.49 22.82 30.49
C ALA A 17 7.05 21.64 29.65
N ASN A 18 7.34 20.52 30.30
CA ASN A 18 7.56 19.24 29.63
C ASN A 18 6.25 18.78 29.01
N VAL A 19 5.97 19.20 27.77
CA VAL A 19 4.95 18.58 26.94
C VAL A 19 5.54 17.29 26.41
N ALA A 20 5.36 16.19 27.15
CA ALA A 20 5.58 14.86 26.62
C ALA A 20 4.57 14.65 25.48
N ALA A 21 5.02 14.80 24.24
CA ALA A 21 4.27 14.40 23.07
C ALA A 21 4.02 12.90 23.16
N ARG A 22 2.81 12.50 23.57
CA ARG A 22 2.31 11.15 23.34
C ARG A 22 2.27 10.95 21.83
N ALA A 23 3.15 10.11 21.31
CA ALA A 23 2.95 9.55 19.98
C ALA A 23 1.66 8.75 20.05
N GLU A 24 0.60 9.25 19.40
CA GLU A 24 -0.62 8.48 19.21
C GLU A 24 -0.25 7.33 18.28
N GLU A 25 -0.21 6.10 18.80
CA GLU A 25 -0.06 4.90 17.99
C GLU A 25 -1.27 4.86 17.06
N ALA A 26 -1.07 5.26 15.80
CA ALA A 26 -2.10 5.19 14.78
C ALA A 26 -2.65 3.75 14.76
N PRO A 27 -3.99 3.56 14.75
CA PRO A 27 -4.56 2.22 14.72
C PRO A 27 -3.98 1.46 13.54
N ILE A 28 -3.55 0.22 13.77
CA ILE A 28 -3.13 -0.68 12.70
C ILE A 28 -4.34 -0.86 11.78
N SER A 29 -4.33 -0.16 10.65
CA SER A 29 -5.39 -0.26 9.67
C SER A 29 -5.38 -1.65 9.06
N THR A 30 -6.44 -2.41 9.27
CA THR A 30 -6.72 -3.67 8.56
C THR A 30 -7.29 -3.44 7.16
N ALA A 31 -7.38 -2.16 6.74
CA ALA A 31 -7.81 -1.80 5.41
C ALA A 31 -6.75 -2.26 4.39
N TYR A 32 -7.24 -2.81 3.29
CA TYR A 32 -6.41 -3.19 2.17
C TYR A 32 -5.66 -1.95 1.63
N ALA A 33 -4.33 -1.95 1.80
CA ALA A 33 -3.47 -0.82 1.44
C ALA A 33 -3.14 -0.84 -0.06
N ALA A 34 -4.04 -0.28 -0.86
CA ALA A 34 -3.84 -0.09 -2.31
C ALA A 34 -4.20 1.32 -2.76
N ARG A 35 -3.64 1.72 -3.90
CA ARG A 35 -3.96 2.98 -4.58
C ARG A 35 -4.72 2.72 -5.88
N VAL A 36 -5.48 3.70 -6.33
CA VAL A 36 -6.13 3.71 -7.64
C VAL A 36 -5.49 4.82 -8.46
N ASP A 37 -4.90 4.46 -9.59
CA ASP A 37 -4.23 5.40 -10.50
C ASP A 37 -4.36 4.88 -11.94
N PRO A 38 -5.42 5.30 -12.67
CA PRO A 38 -5.60 4.90 -14.06
C PRO A 38 -4.42 5.32 -14.96
N ALA A 39 -3.74 6.43 -14.64
CA ALA A 39 -2.65 6.95 -15.46
C ALA A 39 -1.35 6.12 -15.35
N ALA A 40 -1.24 5.26 -14.33
CA ALA A 40 -0.15 4.28 -14.23
C ALA A 40 -0.22 3.20 -15.34
N PHE A 41 -1.38 3.05 -16.00
CA PHE A 41 -1.62 2.02 -16.99
C PHE A 41 -1.72 2.63 -18.38
N SER A 42 -0.69 2.44 -19.21
CA SER A 42 -0.78 2.79 -20.62
C SER A 42 -1.73 1.81 -21.33
N ASP A 43 -2.60 2.31 -22.21
CA ASP A 43 -3.33 1.47 -23.14
C ASP A 43 -2.38 0.94 -24.21
N ARG A 44 -1.86 -0.27 -23.99
CA ARG A 44 -1.16 -1.02 -25.04
C ARG A 44 -2.11 -2.04 -25.63
N ALA A 45 -2.16 -2.13 -26.95
CA ALA A 45 -2.93 -3.14 -27.68
C ALA A 45 -2.52 -4.59 -27.31
N SER A 46 -1.38 -4.80 -26.64
CA SER A 46 -1.01 -6.07 -26.02
C SER A 46 -1.89 -6.45 -24.84
N ASP A 47 -2.41 -5.49 -24.10
CA ASP A 47 -2.98 -5.69 -22.77
C ASP A 47 -4.40 -6.25 -22.87
N SER A 48 -5.15 -5.83 -23.90
CA SER A 48 -6.45 -6.41 -24.26
C SER A 48 -6.33 -7.86 -24.74
N ARG A 49 -5.18 -8.26 -25.29
CA ARG A 49 -4.91 -9.64 -25.75
C ARG A 49 -4.48 -10.60 -24.64
N LYS A 50 -4.12 -10.10 -23.45
CA LYS A 50 -3.76 -10.96 -22.32
C LYS A 50 -5.03 -11.64 -21.77
N LEU A 51 -5.03 -12.97 -21.73
CA LEU A 51 -6.18 -13.73 -21.18
C LEU A 51 -6.42 -13.40 -19.70
N GLY A 52 -5.35 -13.16 -18.94
CA GLY A 52 -5.42 -12.92 -17.51
C GLY A 52 -5.47 -14.21 -16.70
N VAL A 53 -5.64 -14.08 -15.39
CA VAL A 53 -5.76 -15.20 -14.45
C VAL A 53 -7.05 -15.06 -13.65
N THR A 54 -7.75 -16.16 -13.45
CA THR A 54 -8.88 -16.18 -12.51
C THR A 54 -8.32 -16.24 -11.09
N ALA A 55 -8.63 -15.25 -10.27
CA ALA A 55 -8.13 -15.14 -8.91
C ALA A 55 -9.28 -14.92 -7.93
N SER A 56 -9.08 -15.36 -6.69
CA SER A 56 -9.97 -14.99 -5.58
C SER A 56 -9.61 -13.58 -5.09
N PRO A 57 -10.58 -12.66 -4.96
CA PRO A 57 -10.35 -11.36 -4.34
C PRO A 57 -9.75 -11.46 -2.93
N ALA A 58 -10.15 -12.45 -2.14
CA ALA A 58 -9.61 -12.69 -0.80
C ALA A 58 -8.11 -13.04 -0.85
N THR A 59 -7.70 -13.87 -1.82
CA THR A 59 -6.27 -14.20 -2.03
C THR A 59 -5.47 -12.97 -2.49
N VAL A 60 -6.04 -12.12 -3.33
CA VAL A 60 -5.39 -10.87 -3.77
C VAL A 60 -5.27 -9.87 -2.62
N ARG A 61 -6.22 -9.84 -1.69
CA ARG A 61 -6.20 -8.97 -0.50
C ARG A 61 -4.97 -9.21 0.40
N LEU A 62 -4.41 -10.43 0.36
CA LEU A 62 -3.17 -10.77 1.08
C LEU A 62 -1.92 -10.10 0.50
N ILE A 63 -1.99 -9.52 -0.70
CA ILE A 63 -0.88 -8.81 -1.34
C ILE A 63 -0.83 -7.38 -0.78
N THR A 64 -0.13 -7.21 0.33
CA THR A 64 0.04 -5.93 1.02
C THR A 64 1.51 -5.49 1.02
N PRO A 65 1.81 -4.22 1.28
CA PRO A 65 3.19 -3.78 1.51
C PRO A 65 3.92 -4.68 2.53
N GLY A 66 5.17 -5.01 2.23
CA GLY A 66 6.02 -5.91 3.03
C GLY A 66 5.99 -7.38 2.62
N VAL A 67 4.99 -7.84 1.86
CA VAL A 67 4.94 -9.23 1.37
C VAL A 67 6.12 -9.51 0.45
N ASP A 68 6.77 -10.66 0.62
CA ASP A 68 7.89 -11.07 -0.22
C ASP A 68 7.46 -11.35 -1.67
N LYS A 69 8.30 -10.92 -2.62
CA LYS A 69 8.04 -11.06 -4.06
C LYS A 69 7.83 -12.52 -4.47
N PHE A 70 8.51 -13.48 -3.85
CA PHE A 70 8.33 -14.89 -4.19
C PHE A 70 7.01 -15.46 -3.65
N SER A 71 6.49 -14.91 -2.54
CA SER A 71 5.17 -15.31 -2.03
C SER A 71 4.05 -14.98 -3.02
N ILE A 72 4.20 -13.95 -3.85
CA ILE A 72 3.20 -13.57 -4.86
C ILE A 72 2.95 -14.69 -5.89
N TYR A 73 3.98 -15.46 -6.26
CA TYR A 73 3.83 -16.59 -7.18
C TYR A 73 2.84 -17.64 -6.65
N ASN A 74 2.80 -17.83 -5.33
CA ASN A 74 1.89 -18.79 -4.70
C ASN A 74 0.45 -18.26 -4.60
N LEU A 75 0.27 -16.94 -4.64
CA LEU A 75 -1.05 -16.30 -4.52
C LEU A 75 -1.76 -16.19 -5.86
N ILE A 76 -1.07 -15.72 -6.90
CA ILE A 76 -1.69 -15.36 -8.18
C ILE A 76 -0.86 -15.79 -9.42
N GLY A 77 0.21 -16.57 -9.22
CA GLY A 77 1.07 -17.03 -10.31
C GLY A 77 2.04 -15.97 -10.84
N PRO A 78 2.78 -16.30 -11.92
CA PRO A 78 3.78 -15.40 -12.50
C PRO A 78 3.13 -14.19 -13.21
N PRO A 79 3.87 -13.07 -13.37
CA PRO A 79 3.36 -11.90 -14.07
C PRO A 79 3.11 -12.18 -15.55
N HIS A 80 2.12 -11.53 -16.16
CA HIS A 80 1.65 -11.84 -17.53
C HIS A 80 2.47 -11.21 -18.66
N PHE A 81 3.47 -10.40 -18.33
CA PHE A 81 4.23 -9.57 -19.27
C PHE A 81 5.75 -9.87 -19.24
N ASP A 82 6.14 -11.07 -18.81
CA ASP A 82 7.55 -11.51 -18.69
C ASP A 82 8.39 -10.63 -17.73
N GLU A 83 7.71 -10.00 -16.79
CA GLU A 83 8.30 -9.02 -15.87
C GLU A 83 8.96 -9.66 -14.64
N GLY A 84 9.15 -10.99 -14.61
CA GLY A 84 9.60 -11.73 -13.41
C GLY A 84 10.87 -11.15 -12.74
N ILE A 85 11.80 -10.59 -13.51
CA ILE A 85 13.03 -9.97 -12.99
C ILE A 85 12.90 -8.49 -12.62
N THR A 86 11.80 -7.81 -12.99
CA THR A 86 11.62 -6.36 -12.81
C THR A 86 11.13 -6.00 -11.40
N ARG A 87 10.97 -4.70 -11.15
CA ARG A 87 10.38 -4.13 -9.92
C ARG A 87 8.91 -3.73 -10.06
N ARG A 88 8.29 -4.04 -11.21
CA ARG A 88 6.89 -3.71 -11.49
C ARG A 88 6.26 -4.87 -12.23
N TRP A 89 5.24 -5.45 -11.64
CA TRP A 89 4.50 -6.56 -12.23
C TRP A 89 3.07 -6.15 -12.54
N ASN A 90 2.71 -6.25 -13.80
CA ASN A 90 1.37 -6.00 -14.30
C ASN A 90 0.58 -7.31 -14.36
N TYR A 91 -0.66 -7.24 -13.90
CA TYR A 91 -1.60 -8.34 -13.92
C TYR A 91 -2.90 -7.93 -14.60
N VAL A 92 -3.51 -8.92 -15.23
CA VAL A 92 -4.91 -8.89 -15.64
C VAL A 92 -5.60 -9.97 -14.81
N LEU A 93 -6.44 -9.55 -13.88
CA LEU A 93 -7.17 -10.43 -12.98
C LEU A 93 -8.61 -10.57 -13.46
N LEU A 94 -9.15 -11.77 -13.36
CA LEU A 94 -10.54 -12.09 -13.64
C LEU A 94 -11.20 -12.51 -12.33
N PHE A 95 -12.01 -11.63 -11.75
CA PHE A 95 -12.71 -11.92 -10.50
C PHE A 95 -14.10 -12.49 -10.77
N PRO A 96 -14.48 -13.62 -10.17
CA PRO A 96 -15.87 -14.07 -10.17
C PRO A 96 -16.77 -12.98 -9.58
N THR A 97 -17.82 -12.63 -10.32
CA THR A 97 -18.87 -11.72 -9.84
C THR A 97 -19.76 -12.42 -8.81
N GLU A 98 -19.97 -13.73 -8.96
CA GLU A 98 -20.76 -14.58 -8.07
C GLU A 98 -20.08 -15.95 -7.89
N PRO A 99 -20.29 -16.62 -6.74
CA PRO A 99 -19.83 -18.00 -6.53
C PRO A 99 -20.40 -18.95 -7.58
N GLY A 100 -19.55 -19.68 -8.30
CA GLY A 100 -19.97 -20.66 -9.32
C GLY A 100 -20.44 -20.06 -10.65
N GLY A 101 -20.55 -18.74 -10.77
CA GLY A 101 -20.92 -18.07 -12.02
C GLY A 101 -19.82 -18.09 -13.08
N THR A 102 -20.20 -17.84 -14.33
CA THR A 102 -19.28 -17.71 -15.48
C THR A 102 -18.81 -16.28 -15.71
N GLU A 103 -19.58 -15.29 -15.25
CA GLU A 103 -19.25 -13.88 -15.39
C GLU A 103 -18.00 -13.49 -14.59
N ARG A 104 -17.20 -12.60 -15.18
CA ARG A 104 -15.91 -12.19 -14.63
C ARG A 104 -15.71 -10.68 -14.75
N LEU A 105 -15.42 -10.03 -13.63
CA LEU A 105 -14.91 -8.66 -13.62
C LEU A 105 -13.43 -8.70 -14.00
N ARG A 106 -13.07 -8.04 -15.11
CA ARG A 106 -11.69 -7.93 -15.59
C ARG A 106 -11.03 -6.70 -14.99
N CYS A 107 -9.95 -6.92 -14.24
CA CYS A 107 -9.23 -5.89 -13.51
C CYS A 107 -7.76 -5.81 -13.91
N ARG A 108 -7.22 -4.60 -13.97
CA ARG A 108 -5.77 -4.37 -14.13
C ARG A 108 -5.16 -3.91 -12.82
N MET A 109 -4.05 -4.55 -12.46
CA MET A 109 -3.32 -4.30 -11.23
C MET A 109 -1.82 -4.24 -11.52
N GLU A 110 -1.11 -3.31 -10.89
CA GLU A 110 0.35 -3.26 -10.86
C GLU A 110 0.83 -3.48 -9.42
N ILE A 111 1.77 -4.41 -9.24
CA ILE A 111 2.52 -4.58 -8.00
C ILE A 111 3.89 -3.93 -8.17
N ARG A 112 4.22 -3.00 -7.29
CA ARG A 112 5.56 -2.38 -7.25
C ARG A 112 6.36 -2.98 -6.11
N PHE A 113 7.63 -3.23 -6.36
CA PHE A 113 8.52 -3.85 -5.41
C PHE A 113 9.64 -2.93 -4.94
N GLY A 114 9.76 -2.76 -3.63
CA GLY A 114 10.83 -2.03 -2.97
C GLY A 114 11.97 -2.95 -2.51
N ARG A 115 13.03 -2.35 -1.99
CA ARG A 115 13.99 -3.06 -1.13
C ARG A 115 13.75 -2.56 0.29
N ASP A 116 13.69 -3.46 1.26
CA ASP A 116 13.90 -3.05 2.64
C ASP A 116 15.39 -2.72 2.82
N ARG A 117 15.69 -1.50 3.27
CA ARG A 117 17.07 -1.06 3.52
C ARG A 117 17.69 -1.77 4.74
N LYS A 118 16.87 -2.34 5.63
CA LYS A 118 17.32 -3.04 6.83
C LYS A 118 17.74 -4.49 6.54
N ASP A 119 17.04 -5.16 5.62
CA ASP A 119 17.24 -6.60 5.36
C ASP A 119 18.05 -6.90 4.07
N GLY A 120 18.62 -5.87 3.45
CA GLY A 120 19.72 -5.93 2.46
C GLY A 120 19.40 -6.49 1.07
N TYR A 121 18.59 -7.55 0.98
CA TYR A 121 18.37 -8.31 -0.26
C TYR A 121 16.90 -8.63 -0.54
N ASN A 122 16.03 -8.53 0.46
CA ASN A 122 14.62 -8.86 0.31
C ASN A 122 13.92 -7.86 -0.61
N VAL A 123 13.18 -8.41 -1.57
CA VAL A 123 12.38 -7.64 -2.52
C VAL A 123 10.94 -7.84 -2.13
N THR A 124 10.35 -6.82 -1.53
CA THR A 124 8.99 -6.88 -0.98
C THR A 124 8.08 -5.94 -1.74
N VAL A 125 6.77 -6.19 -1.65
CA VAL A 125 5.75 -5.29 -2.16
C VAL A 125 5.92 -3.95 -1.45
N SER A 126 6.05 -2.88 -2.23
CA SER A 126 6.02 -1.50 -1.73
C SER A 126 4.66 -0.86 -1.93
N GLU A 127 3.96 -1.25 -3.01
CA GLU A 127 2.69 -0.63 -3.41
C GLU A 127 1.90 -1.60 -4.29
N VAL A 128 0.57 -1.57 -4.13
CA VAL A 128 -0.37 -2.13 -5.08
C VAL A 128 -1.20 -1.01 -5.70
N VAL A 129 -1.27 -1.00 -7.03
CA VAL A 129 -1.98 0.02 -7.81
C VAL A 129 -3.04 -0.66 -8.65
N TRP A 130 -4.26 -0.14 -8.61
CA TRP A 130 -5.38 -0.55 -9.44
C TRP A 130 -5.65 0.48 -10.53
N GLN A 131 -6.03 0.01 -11.71
CA GLN A 131 -6.47 0.89 -12.77
C GLN A 131 -7.86 1.48 -12.49
N ASP A 132 -8.75 0.69 -11.87
CA ASP A 132 -10.15 1.03 -11.66
C ASP A 132 -10.53 0.89 -10.18
N GLN A 133 -11.36 1.82 -9.68
CA GLN A 133 -11.83 1.84 -8.30
C GLN A 133 -12.67 0.61 -7.96
N ALA A 134 -13.55 0.15 -8.84
CA ALA A 134 -14.41 -1.00 -8.59
C ALA A 134 -13.60 -2.28 -8.36
N CYS A 135 -12.42 -2.39 -8.99
CA CYS A 135 -11.50 -3.50 -8.77
C CYS A 135 -10.83 -3.45 -7.40
N ALA A 136 -10.40 -2.27 -6.95
CA ALA A 136 -9.86 -2.08 -5.61
C ALA A 136 -10.92 -2.39 -4.55
N ASP A 137 -12.15 -1.91 -4.74
CA ASP A 137 -13.29 -2.13 -3.83
C ASP A 137 -13.64 -3.62 -3.74
N ARG A 138 -13.64 -4.34 -4.87
CA ARG A 138 -13.92 -5.78 -4.93
C ARG A 138 -12.97 -6.61 -4.06
N VAL A 139 -11.71 -6.19 -3.97
CA VAL A 139 -10.67 -6.83 -3.14
C VAL A 139 -10.77 -6.36 -1.69
N ALA A 140 -10.99 -5.07 -1.45
CA ALA A 140 -11.14 -4.52 -0.11
C ALA A 140 -12.34 -5.12 0.65
N ALA A 141 -13.42 -5.46 -0.05
CA ALA A 141 -14.63 -6.06 0.50
C ALA A 141 -14.57 -7.60 0.64
N ALA A 142 -13.44 -8.24 0.29
CA ALA A 142 -13.32 -9.70 0.35
C ALA A 142 -12.87 -10.17 1.74
N ASP A 143 -13.60 -11.10 2.35
CA ASP A 143 -13.28 -11.68 3.67
C ASP A 143 -12.20 -12.77 3.61
#